data_AF-A0A2G5VHS9-F1
#
_entry.id   AF-A0A2G5VHS9-F1
#
_cell.length_a   1.000
_cell.length_b   1.000
_cell.length_c   1.000
_cell.angle_alpha   90.00
_cell.angle_beta   90.00
_cell.angle_gamma   90.00
#
_symmetry.space_group_name_H-M   'P 1'
#
loop_
_entity.id
_entity.type
_entity.pdbx_description
1 polymer ?
#
loop_
_entity_poly.entity_id
_entity_poly.type
_entity_poly.pdbx_seq_one_letter_code
_entity_poly.pdbx_strand_id
1 'polypeptide(L)'
;MCDFEVRVLGNKHRHTVQCVLMINMFNEKVYVFLWFWLVIVGVATFLNLLNWCRKLLFSSARKAHIKAYLQVEDNVSDDSRSAQVLDKFVGYKLKSDGVFITHLIDNNGGSVFSHDVIVDMWSRFLNEEESRSQKKPGEFDENFS
;
A
#
# COMPACT_ATOMS: atom_id res chain seq x y z
N MET A 1 44.56 15.27 -17.92
CA MET A 1 45.93 15.70 -17.61
C MET A 1 45.93 17.21 -17.67
N CYS A 2 46.47 17.91 -16.67
CA CYS A 2 46.61 19.36 -16.71
C CYS A 2 48.10 19.67 -16.70
N ASP A 3 48.59 20.21 -17.80
CA ASP A 3 49.99 20.61 -17.92
C ASP A 3 50.13 22.07 -17.48
N PHE A 4 51.00 22.30 -16.51
CA PHE A 4 51.36 23.66 -16.07
C PHE A 4 52.76 23.97 -16.59
N GLU A 5 52.91 25.08 -17.31
CA GLU A 5 54.22 25.53 -17.80
C GLU A 5 54.80 26.58 -16.84
N VAL A 6 55.81 26.19 -16.06
CA VAL A 6 56.59 27.10 -15.21
C VAL A 6 57.85 27.52 -15.96
N ARG A 7 58.14 28.82 -16.05
CA ARG A 7 59.37 29.34 -16.68
C ARG A 7 60.40 29.68 -15.60
N VAL A 8 61.53 28.98 -15.57
CA VAL A 8 62.73 29.36 -14.82
C VAL A 8 63.90 29.38 -15.80
N LEU A 9 64.58 30.54 -15.90
CA LEU A 9 65.77 30.84 -16.72
C LEU A 9 65.92 30.00 -18.01
N GLY A 10 65.25 30.41 -19.09
CA GLY A 10 65.63 30.05 -20.46
C GLY A 10 65.37 28.60 -20.91
N ASN A 11 65.05 27.66 -20.03
CA ASN A 11 64.73 26.27 -20.40
C ASN A 11 63.37 25.83 -19.87
N LYS A 12 62.47 25.47 -20.79
CA LYS A 12 61.06 25.20 -20.48
C LYS A 12 60.89 23.71 -20.14
N HIS A 13 61.03 23.33 -18.86
CA HIS A 13 60.73 21.96 -18.42
C HIS A 13 59.24 21.80 -18.12
N ARG A 14 58.58 20.85 -18.80
CA ARG A 14 57.16 20.52 -18.63
C ARG A 14 56.99 19.51 -17.48
N HIS A 15 56.24 19.88 -16.43
CA HIS A 15 55.80 18.95 -15.39
C HIS A 15 54.33 18.59 -15.62
N THR A 16 54.05 17.29 -15.80
CA THR A 16 52.70 16.77 -16.03
C THR A 16 52.07 16.40 -14.68
N VAL A 17 50.98 17.05 -14.28
CA VAL A 17 50.22 16.67 -13.08
C VAL A 17 48.84 16.18 -13.50
N GLN A 18 48.47 14.99 -13.04
CA GLN A 18 47.16 14.42 -13.29
C GLN A 18 46.12 14.96 -12.29
N CYS A 19 45.82 16.27 -12.35
CA CYS A 19 44.85 16.94 -11.46
C CYS A 19 43.43 16.36 -11.51
N VAL A 20 43.07 15.70 -12.61
CA VAL A 20 41.73 15.13 -12.81
C VAL A 20 41.68 13.63 -12.50
N LEU A 21 42.83 12.96 -12.33
CA LEU A 21 42.86 11.53 -12.07
C LEU A 21 42.43 11.19 -10.64
N MET A 22 42.71 12.07 -9.67
CA MET A 22 42.27 11.89 -8.28
C MET A 22 40.74 12.02 -8.15
N ILE A 23 40.12 12.99 -8.84
CA ILE A 23 38.65 13.13 -8.92
C ILE A 23 38.02 12.00 -9.73
N ASN A 24 38.61 11.61 -10.86
CA ASN A 24 38.03 10.58 -11.72
C ASN A 24 38.09 9.18 -11.11
N MET A 25 39.21 8.83 -10.45
CA MET A 25 39.31 7.56 -9.74
C MET A 25 38.40 7.53 -8.50
N PHE A 26 38.20 8.68 -7.83
CA PHE A 26 37.25 8.79 -6.73
C PHE A 26 35.81 8.58 -7.21
N ASN A 27 35.45 9.20 -8.35
CA ASN A 27 34.17 8.95 -9.02
C ASN A 27 34.00 7.47 -9.37
N GLU A 28 35.01 6.85 -9.98
CA GLU A 28 34.97 5.44 -10.35
C GLU A 28 34.67 4.52 -9.15
N LYS A 29 35.26 4.76 -7.98
CA LYS A 29 35.06 3.89 -6.80
C LYS A 29 33.78 4.21 -6.02
N VAL A 30 33.38 5.48 -5.92
CA VAL A 30 32.14 5.86 -5.21
C VAL A 30 30.89 5.49 -6.01
N TYR A 31 30.92 5.64 -7.35
CA TYR A 31 29.77 5.27 -8.19
C TYR A 31 29.50 3.78 -8.14
N VAL A 32 30.55 2.94 -8.13
CA VAL A 32 30.38 1.48 -8.00
C VAL A 32 29.75 1.12 -6.65
N PHE A 33 30.20 1.73 -5.55
CA PHE A 33 29.59 1.51 -4.23
C PHE A 33 28.12 1.95 -4.18
N LEU A 34 27.82 3.17 -4.67
CA LEU A 34 26.46 3.69 -4.73
C LEU A 34 25.56 2.87 -5.65
N TRP A 35 26.09 2.34 -6.75
CA TRP A 35 25.36 1.47 -7.65
C TRP A 35 24.92 0.18 -6.94
N PHE A 36 25.82 -0.50 -6.24
CA PHE A 36 25.47 -1.69 -5.46
C PHE A 36 24.47 -1.36 -4.35
N TRP A 37 24.66 -0.24 -3.65
CA TRP A 37 23.73 0.23 -2.62
C TRP A 37 22.32 0.47 -3.19
N LEU A 38 22.22 1.18 -4.32
CA LEU A 38 20.94 1.44 -4.99
C LEU A 38 20.28 0.17 -5.49
N VAL A 39 21.05 -0.81 -5.99
CA VAL A 39 20.51 -2.13 -6.35
C VAL A 39 19.95 -2.83 -5.12
N ILE A 40 20.66 -2.83 -3.98
CA ILE A 40 20.16 -3.45 -2.73
C ILE A 40 18.86 -2.77 -2.27
N VAL A 41 18.82 -1.45 -2.22
CA VAL A 41 17.63 -0.69 -1.84
C VAL A 41 16.49 -0.94 -2.84
N GLY A 42 16.80 -1.00 -4.14
CA GLY A 42 15.86 -1.31 -5.20
C GLY A 42 15.25 -2.71 -5.03
N VAL A 43 16.07 -3.72 -4.75
CA VAL A 43 15.61 -5.09 -4.47
C VAL A 43 14.76 -5.14 -3.21
N ALA A 44 15.18 -4.49 -2.12
CA ALA A 44 14.40 -4.45 -0.89
C ALA A 44 13.03 -3.79 -1.09
N THR A 45 13.00 -2.69 -1.85
CA THR A 45 11.76 -1.98 -2.20
C THR A 45 10.87 -2.83 -3.10
N PHE A 46 11.46 -3.52 -4.09
CA PHE A 46 10.73 -4.41 -4.99
C PHE A 46 10.15 -5.61 -4.25
N LEU A 47 10.89 -6.23 -3.34
CA LEU A 47 10.38 -7.31 -2.48
C LEU A 47 9.26 -6.82 -1.57
N ASN A 48 9.38 -5.62 -0.99
CA ASN A 48 8.30 -5.02 -0.22
C ASN A 48 7.06 -4.80 -1.09
N LEU A 49 7.24 -4.24 -2.29
CA LEU A 49 6.15 -4.05 -3.26
C LEU A 49 5.51 -5.37 -3.64
N LEU A 50 6.28 -6.42 -3.94
CA LEU A 50 5.77 -7.75 -4.24
C LEU A 50 5.00 -8.35 -3.07
N ASN A 51 5.50 -8.20 -1.83
CA ASN A 51 4.79 -8.64 -0.64
C ASN A 51 3.45 -7.91 -0.48
N TRP A 52 3.43 -6.60 -0.71
CA TRP A 52 2.21 -5.81 -0.73
C TRP A 52 1.27 -6.26 -1.85
N CYS A 53 1.73 -6.31 -3.10
CA CYS A 53 0.95 -6.80 -4.24
C CYS A 53 0.39 -8.20 -4.00
N ARG A 54 1.18 -9.11 -3.42
CA ARG A 54 0.70 -10.45 -3.04
C ARG A 54 -0.39 -10.36 -1.98
N LYS A 55 -0.23 -9.53 -0.93
CA LYS A 55 -1.30 -9.24 0.04
C LYS A 55 -2.54 -8.61 -0.60
N LEU A 56 -2.40 -7.85 -1.70
CA LEU A 56 -3.53 -7.24 -2.42
C LEU A 56 -4.27 -8.26 -3.29
N LEU A 57 -3.54 -9.05 -4.06
CA LEU A 57 -4.09 -10.06 -4.97
C LEU A 57 -4.71 -11.24 -4.20
N PHE A 58 -4.09 -11.65 -3.09
CA PHE A 58 -4.63 -12.69 -2.20
C PHE A 58 -5.56 -12.14 -1.11
N SER A 59 -5.89 -10.85 -1.13
CA SER A 59 -6.88 -10.22 -0.26
C SER A 59 -8.26 -10.92 -0.29
N SER A 60 -8.59 -11.64 -1.36
CA SER A 60 -9.77 -12.52 -1.38
C SER A 60 -9.76 -13.61 -0.29
N ALA A 61 -8.60 -14.15 0.09
CA ALA A 61 -8.48 -15.12 1.19
C ALA A 61 -8.65 -14.44 2.57
N ARG A 62 -8.46 -13.13 2.64
CA ARG A 62 -8.58 -12.31 3.85
C ARG A 62 -10.02 -11.97 4.20
N LYS A 63 -10.94 -12.07 3.24
CA LYS A 63 -12.38 -12.07 3.49
C LYS A 63 -12.76 -13.12 4.54
N ALA A 64 -12.05 -14.26 4.56
CA ALA A 64 -12.23 -15.29 5.59
C ALA A 64 -11.77 -14.82 6.98
N HIS A 65 -10.73 -14.00 7.06
CA HIS A 65 -10.23 -13.45 8.33
C HIS A 65 -11.13 -12.32 8.88
N ILE A 66 -11.60 -11.41 8.02
CA ILE A 66 -12.60 -10.39 8.41
C ILE A 66 -13.90 -11.08 8.84
N LYS A 67 -14.26 -12.17 8.15
CA LYS A 67 -15.39 -13.02 8.54
C LYS A 67 -15.19 -13.65 9.91
N ALA A 68 -14.00 -14.16 10.22
CA ALA A 68 -13.67 -14.71 11.53
C ALA A 68 -13.59 -13.63 12.63
N TYR A 69 -13.16 -12.41 12.30
CA TYR A 69 -13.07 -11.29 13.25
C TYR A 69 -14.45 -10.77 13.67
N LEU A 70 -15.39 -10.62 12.73
CA LEU A 70 -16.77 -10.21 13.04
C LEU A 70 -17.58 -11.30 13.76
N GLN A 71 -17.17 -12.57 13.67
CA GLN A 71 -17.78 -13.66 14.44
C GLN A 71 -17.45 -13.59 15.94
N VAL A 72 -16.40 -12.88 16.34
CA VAL A 72 -15.98 -12.75 17.74
C VAL A 72 -16.72 -11.60 18.46
N GLU A 73 -17.19 -10.60 17.73
CA GLU A 73 -17.84 -9.40 18.26
C GLU A 73 -19.38 -9.52 18.27
N ASP A 74 -19.87 -10.62 18.85
CA ASP A 74 -21.21 -10.88 19.44
C ASP A 74 -22.48 -10.22 18.83
N ASN A 75 -22.53 -10.00 17.51
CA ASN A 75 -23.75 -9.57 16.78
C ASN A 75 -24.11 -10.48 15.59
N VAL A 76 -23.33 -11.54 15.39
CA VAL A 76 -23.51 -12.52 14.34
C VAL A 76 -23.75 -13.84 15.05
N SER A 77 -24.99 -14.07 15.47
CA SER A 77 -25.43 -15.42 15.80
C SER A 77 -25.12 -16.34 14.63
N ASP A 78 -24.80 -17.61 14.91
CA ASP A 78 -24.42 -18.68 13.96
C ASP A 78 -25.59 -19.09 13.03
N ASP A 79 -26.40 -18.12 12.62
CA ASP A 79 -27.50 -18.24 11.68
C ASP A 79 -26.99 -18.01 10.27
N SER A 80 -27.37 -18.89 9.36
CA SER A 80 -27.18 -18.80 7.91
C SER A 80 -27.48 -17.41 7.31
N ARG A 81 -28.37 -16.62 7.94
CA ARG A 81 -28.75 -15.27 7.51
C ARG A 81 -27.65 -14.23 7.76
N SER A 82 -26.98 -14.29 8.90
CA SER A 82 -25.91 -13.35 9.27
C SER A 82 -24.70 -13.52 8.36
N ALA A 83 -24.40 -14.76 7.95
CA ALA A 83 -23.38 -15.08 6.96
C ALA A 83 -23.66 -14.47 5.57
N GLN A 84 -24.94 -14.41 5.15
CA GLN A 84 -25.32 -13.80 3.87
C GLN A 84 -25.20 -12.27 3.90
N VAL A 85 -25.60 -11.63 5.00
CA VAL A 85 -25.47 -10.16 5.19
C VAL A 85 -23.99 -9.76 5.21
N LEU A 86 -23.15 -10.56 5.84
CA LEU A 86 -21.71 -10.36 5.88
C LEU A 86 -21.05 -10.52 4.50
N ASP A 87 -21.44 -11.54 3.73
CA ASP A 87 -20.95 -11.70 2.37
C ASP A 87 -21.38 -10.53 1.47
N LYS A 88 -22.60 -10.02 1.67
CA LYS A 88 -23.09 -8.81 0.98
C LYS A 88 -22.30 -7.56 1.39
N PHE A 89 -21.95 -7.41 2.66
CA PHE A 89 -21.08 -6.32 3.11
C PHE A 89 -19.71 -6.38 2.45
N VAL A 90 -19.04 -7.53 2.50
CA VAL A 90 -17.68 -7.70 1.96
C VAL A 90 -17.67 -7.64 0.42
N GLY A 91 -18.66 -8.25 -0.23
CA GLY A 91 -18.76 -8.32 -1.69
C GLY A 91 -19.26 -7.04 -2.34
N TYR A 92 -20.23 -6.36 -1.72
CA TYR A 92 -20.98 -5.26 -2.33
C TYR A 92 -20.61 -3.89 -1.77
N LYS A 93 -20.45 -3.76 -0.44
CA LYS A 93 -20.17 -2.48 0.23
C LYS A 93 -18.66 -2.21 0.33
N LEU A 94 -17.87 -3.21 0.74
CA LEU A 94 -16.43 -3.08 0.93
C LEU A 94 -15.66 -3.29 -0.38
N LYS A 95 -16.10 -4.23 -1.23
CA LYS A 95 -15.49 -4.57 -2.54
C LYS A 95 -13.99 -4.90 -2.41
N SER A 96 -13.31 -5.25 -3.50
CA SER A 96 -11.86 -5.49 -3.46
C SER A 96 -11.05 -4.24 -3.07
N ASP A 97 -11.57 -3.05 -3.40
CA ASP A 97 -10.91 -1.76 -3.19
C ASP A 97 -11.01 -1.26 -1.74
N GLY A 98 -12.18 -1.36 -1.09
CA GLY A 98 -12.31 -1.02 0.34
C GLY A 98 -11.57 -1.99 1.25
N VAL A 99 -11.43 -3.26 0.83
CA VAL A 99 -10.57 -4.23 1.54
C VAL A 99 -9.08 -3.87 1.38
N PHE A 100 -8.69 -3.20 0.29
CA PHE A 100 -7.35 -2.64 0.15
C PHE A 100 -7.14 -1.41 1.02
N ILE A 101 -8.10 -0.47 1.02
CA ILE A 101 -8.02 0.75 1.83
C ILE A 101 -7.95 0.42 3.33
N THR A 102 -8.78 -0.50 3.83
CA THR A 102 -8.71 -0.97 5.23
C THR A 102 -7.34 -1.55 5.58
N HIS A 103 -6.67 -2.21 4.63
CA HIS A 103 -5.29 -2.67 4.82
C HIS A 103 -4.24 -1.59 4.75
N LEU A 104 -4.43 -0.60 3.90
CA LEU A 104 -3.57 0.56 3.85
C LEU A 104 -3.65 1.30 5.19
N ILE A 105 -4.86 1.48 5.71
CA ILE A 105 -5.12 2.06 7.02
C ILE A 105 -4.47 1.23 8.12
N ASP A 106 -4.59 -0.10 8.11
CA ASP A 106 -3.95 -0.99 9.09
C ASP A 106 -2.42 -0.84 9.13
N ASN A 107 -1.77 -0.82 7.97
CA ASN A 107 -0.31 -0.71 7.90
C ASN A 107 0.23 0.69 8.24
N ASN A 108 -0.59 1.75 8.11
CA ASN A 108 -0.14 3.13 8.38
C ASN A 108 -0.66 3.68 9.73
N GLY A 109 -1.85 3.27 10.16
CA GLY A 109 -2.54 3.74 11.36
C GLY A 109 -2.63 2.71 12.50
N GLY A 110 -2.13 1.48 12.28
CA GLY A 110 -2.16 0.41 13.26
C GLY A 110 -3.49 -0.34 13.33
N SER A 111 -3.43 -1.53 13.92
CA SER A 111 -4.55 -2.48 13.94
C SER A 111 -5.77 -2.03 14.73
N VAL A 112 -5.57 -1.20 15.76
CA VAL A 112 -6.66 -0.64 16.56
C VAL A 112 -7.50 0.33 15.73
N PHE A 113 -6.86 1.26 15.03
CA PHE A 113 -7.56 2.24 14.21
C PHE A 113 -8.29 1.58 13.02
N SER A 114 -7.68 0.56 12.41
CA SER A 114 -8.34 -0.20 11.34
C SER A 114 -9.60 -0.92 11.83
N HIS A 115 -9.56 -1.47 13.06
CA HIS A 115 -10.72 -2.13 13.67
C HIS A 115 -11.86 -1.13 13.91
N ASP A 116 -11.59 0.02 14.53
CA ASP A 116 -12.60 1.06 14.78
C ASP A 116 -13.31 1.51 13.49
N VAL A 117 -12.53 1.68 12.40
CA VAL A 117 -13.07 2.06 11.09
C VAL A 117 -13.97 0.96 10.51
N ILE A 118 -13.56 -0.31 10.61
CA ILE A 118 -14.35 -1.45 10.10
C ILE A 118 -15.67 -1.60 10.89
N VAL A 119 -15.64 -1.41 12.21
CA VAL A 119 -16.82 -1.49 13.08
C VAL A 119 -17.82 -0.35 12.80
N ASP A 120 -17.35 0.89 12.62
CA ASP A 120 -18.21 2.01 12.22
C ASP A 120 -18.83 1.78 10.83
N MET A 121 -18.03 1.28 9.86
CA MET A 121 -18.54 0.92 8.53
C MET A 121 -19.61 -0.18 8.59
N TRP A 122 -19.41 -1.20 9.41
CA TRP A 122 -20.38 -2.29 9.60
C TRP A 122 -21.70 -1.77 10.21
N SER A 123 -21.60 -0.96 11.27
CA SER A 123 -22.77 -0.38 11.95
C SER A 123 -23.61 0.48 11.00
N ARG A 124 -22.96 1.31 10.17
CA ARG A 124 -23.64 2.10 9.15
C ARG A 124 -24.31 1.24 8.08
N PHE A 125 -23.66 0.16 7.66
CA PHE A 125 -24.23 -0.78 6.69
C PHE A 125 -25.51 -1.45 7.22
N LEU A 126 -25.53 -1.87 8.49
CA LEU A 126 -26.72 -2.44 9.10
C LEU A 126 -27.89 -1.44 9.13
N ASN A 127 -27.65 -0.19 9.52
CA ASN A 127 -28.67 0.86 9.53
C ASN A 127 -29.25 1.14 8.12
N GLU A 128 -28.41 1.07 7.08
CA GLU A 128 -28.84 1.20 5.69
C GLU A 128 -29.66 0.00 5.20
N GLU A 129 -29.31 -1.22 5.61
CA GLU A 129 -30.09 -2.42 5.27
C GLU A 129 -31.44 -2.47 6.01
N GLU A 130 -31.50 -1.98 7.25
CA GLU A 130 -32.75 -1.85 8.00
C GLU A 130 -33.70 -0.83 7.35
N SER A 131 -33.21 0.35 7.00
CA SER A 131 -34.00 1.37 6.28
C SER A 131 -34.46 0.90 4.89
N ARG A 132 -33.65 0.09 4.19
CA ARG A 132 -34.05 -0.55 2.93
C ARG A 132 -35.13 -1.62 3.14
N SER A 133 -35.08 -2.34 4.25
CA SER A 133 -36.09 -3.35 4.61
C SER A 133 -37.43 -2.71 4.97
N GLN A 134 -37.42 -1.56 5.65
CA GLN A 134 -38.63 -0.79 5.95
C GLN A 134 -39.27 -0.12 4.72
N LYS A 135 -38.51 0.12 3.64
CA LYS A 135 -39.05 0.69 2.39
C LYS A 135 -39.82 -0.33 1.51
N LYS A 136 -39.82 -1.61 1.88
CA LYS A 136 -40.63 -2.67 1.24
C LYS A 136 -41.80 -3.08 2.14
N PRO A 137 -42.78 -2.19 2.33
CA PRO A 137 -44.15 -2.59 2.01
C PRO A 137 -44.93 -1.43 1.35
N GLY A 138 -45.38 -1.62 0.10
CA GLY A 138 -46.41 -0.76 -0.48
C GLY A 138 -46.12 -0.10 -1.84
N GLU A 139 -45.44 -0.77 -2.79
CA GLU A 139 -45.52 -0.34 -4.20
C GLU A 139 -46.72 -1.03 -4.87
N PHE A 140 -47.92 -0.56 -4.51
CA PHE A 140 -49.15 -0.71 -5.30
C PHE A 140 -50.12 0.41 -4.93
N ASP A 141 -49.76 1.65 -5.28
CA ASP A 141 -50.76 2.71 -5.41
C ASP A 141 -51.42 2.56 -6.79
N GLU A 142 -52.39 1.66 -6.85
CA GLU A 142 -53.48 1.75 -7.81
C GLU A 142 -54.34 2.98 -7.47
N ASN A 143 -54.73 3.72 -8.51
CA ASN A 143 -55.75 4.79 -8.54
C ASN A 143 -55.27 6.23 -8.28
N PHE A 144 -54.75 6.84 -9.35
CA PHE A 144 -55.25 8.15 -9.77
C PHE A 144 -55.84 8.03 -11.17
N SER A 145 -57.13 7.74 -11.24
CA SER A 145 -58.00 8.12 -12.36
C SER A 145 -59.43 8.31 -11.87
#